data_AF-A0A2B2GDG3-F1
#
_entry.id   AF-A0A2B2GDG3-F1
#
_cell.length_a   1.000
_cell.length_b   1.000
_cell.length_c   1.000
_cell.angle_alpha   90.00
_cell.angle_beta   90.00
_cell.angle_gamma   90.00
#
_symmetry.space_group_name_H-M   'P 1'
#
loop_
_entity.id
_entity.type
_entity.pdbx_description
1 polymer ?
#
loop_
_entity_poly.entity_id
_entity_poly.type
_entity_poly.pdbx_seq_one_letter_code
_entity_poly.pdbx_strand_id
1 'polypeptide(L)' 'MTNLSILKNGKETAIRLSTLEGICKVLECQPGDISEYKSDEDS' A
#
# COMPACT_ATOMS: atom_id res chain seq x y z
N MET A 1 -1.68 9.87 14.71
CA MET A 1 -0.68 8.78 14.84
C MET A 1 -1.32 7.52 14.31
N THR A 2 -0.89 7.03 13.15
CA THR A 2 -1.41 5.79 12.56
C THR A 2 -0.55 4.64 13.08
N ASN A 3 -1.11 3.81 13.95
CA ASN A 3 -0.39 2.68 14.50
C ASN A 3 -0.32 1.57 13.44
N LEU A 4 0.90 1.22 13.02
CA LEU A 4 1.20 0.26 11.96
C LEU A 4 0.62 -1.16 12.24
N SER A 5 0.28 -1.46 13.50
CA SER A 5 -0.31 -2.76 13.90
C SER A 5 -1.70 -3.02 13.31
N ILE A 6 -2.39 -1.98 12.80
CA ILE A 6 -3.70 -2.12 12.15
C ILE A 6 -3.56 -2.72 10.73
N LEU A 7 -2.39 -2.57 10.09
CA LEU A 7 -2.12 -3.05 8.73
C LEU A 7 -1.96 -4.58 8.66
N LYS A 8 -1.80 -5.29 9.79
CA LYS A 8 -1.44 -6.72 9.82
C LYS A 8 -2.63 -7.69 9.82
N ASN A 9 -3.87 -7.20 9.97
CA ASN A 9 -5.03 -8.06 10.23
C ASN A 9 -5.90 -8.40 9.01
N GLY A 10 -5.42 -8.21 7.77
CA GLY A 10 -5.96 -8.88 6.57
C GLY A 10 -7.43 -8.58 6.22
N LYS A 11 -8.10 -7.65 6.91
CA LYS A 11 -9.42 -7.14 6.52
C LYS A 11 -9.20 -5.88 5.71
N GLU A 12 -9.26 -6.02 4.38
CA GLU A 12 -9.34 -4.97 3.36
C GLU A 12 -9.10 -3.56 3.88
N THR A 13 -7.83 -3.24 4.13
CA THR A 13 -7.46 -1.91 4.61
C THR A 13 -7.27 -1.04 3.39
N ALA A 14 -8.34 -0.34 2.98
CA ALA A 14 -8.24 0.72 2.00
C ALA A 14 -7.26 1.78 2.52
N ILE A 15 -6.04 1.81 1.99
CA ILE A 15 -5.10 2.89 2.26
C ILE A 15 -5.69 4.18 1.70
N ARG A 16 -5.57 5.29 2.43
CA ARG A 16 -5.99 6.58 1.88
C ARG A 16 -5.15 6.87 0.65
N LEU A 17 -5.79 7.37 -0.41
CA LEU A 17 -5.09 7.78 -1.62
C LEU A 17 -3.95 8.76 -1.29
N SER A 18 -4.14 9.66 -0.32
CA SER A 18 -3.10 10.60 0.14
C SER A 18 -1.84 9.92 0.72
N THR A 19 -1.99 8.71 1.28
CA THR A 19 -0.84 7.92 1.76
C THR A 19 -0.12 7.27 0.58
N LEU A 20 -0.87 6.72 -0.38
CA LEU A 20 -0.32 6.16 -1.61
C LEU A 20 0.38 7.23 -2.46
N GLU A 21 -0.18 8.43 -2.56
CA GLU A 21 0.43 9.58 -3.24
C GLU A 21 1.77 9.99 -2.61
N GLY A 22 1.90 9.88 -1.28
CA GLY A 22 3.17 10.12 -0.59
C GLY A 22 4.25 9.13 -0.99
N ILE A 23 3.87 7.85 -1.14
CA ILE A 23 4.77 6.79 -1.61
C ILE A 23 5.16 7.03 -3.08
N CYS A 24 4.18 7.33 -3.92
CA CYS A 24 4.35 7.65 -5.33
C CYS A 24 5.28 8.83 -5.60
N LYS A 25 5.25 9.87 -4.74
CA LYS A 25 6.18 11.01 -4.84
C LYS A 25 7.64 10.62 -4.65
N VAL A 26 7.93 9.59 -3.85
CA VAL A 26 9.30 9.13 -3.59
C VAL A 26 9.75 8.13 -4.64
N LEU A 27 8.83 7.27 -5.10
CA LEU A 27 9.09 6.24 -6.11
C LEU A 27 8.93 6.75 -7.55
N GLU A 28 8.57 8.02 -7.73
CA GLU A 28 8.30 8.66 -9.03
C GLU A 28 7.31 7.85 -9.90
N CYS A 29 6.29 7.27 -9.27
CA CYS A 29 5.24 6.49 -9.93
C CYS A 29 3.86 7.09 -9.72
N GLN A 30 2.84 6.53 -10.38
CA GLN A 30 1.44 6.86 -10.16
C GLN A 30 0.78 5.86 -9.19
N PRO A 31 -0.27 6.26 -8.46
CA PRO A 31 -1.01 5.36 -7.58
C PRO A 31 -1.53 4.11 -8.29
N GLY A 32 -1.88 4.23 -9.58
CA GLY A 32 -2.33 3.11 -10.41
C GLY A 32 -1.24 2.08 -10.71
N ASP A 33 0.04 2.45 -10.61
CA ASP A 33 1.16 1.51 -10.80
C ASP A 33 1.29 0.54 -9.62
N ILE A 34 0.71 0.86 -8.46
CA ILE A 34 0.72 0.06 -7.24
C ILE A 34 -0.66 -0.59 -7.05
N SER A 35 -1.04 -1.46 -7.99
CA SER A 35 -2.34 -2.14 -7.98
C SER A 35 -2.27 -3.65 -7.72
N GLU A 36 -1.12 -4.28 -7.98
CA GLU A 36 -0.93 -5.72 -7.81
C GLU A 36 0.18 -5.96 -6.79
N TYR A 37 -0.14 -6.71 -5.73
CA TYR A 37 0.84 -7.21 -4.78
C TYR A 37 1.07 -8.69 -5.08
N LYS A 38 2.32 -9.08 -5.34
CA LYS A 38 2.72 -10.49 -5.46
C LYS A 38 3.47 -10.88 -4.20
N SER A 39 2.99 -11.91 -3.51
CA SER A 39 3.70 -12.49 -2.38
C SER A 39 4.76 -13.44 -2.91
N ASP A 40 5.93 -13.51 -2.27
CA ASP A 40 6.97 -14.49 -2.62
C ASP A 40 6.50 -15.96 -2.40
N GLU A 41 5.37 -16.17 -1.74
CA GLU A 41 4.75 -17.48 -1.50
C GLU A 41 3.84 -17.97 -2.65
N ASP A 42 3.61 -17.16 -3.69
CA ASP A 42 2.77 -17.49 -4.85
C ASP A 42 3.57 -18.14 -6.02
N SER A 43 4.66 -18.88 -5.75
CA SER A 43 5.48 -19.60 -6.75
C SER A 43 5.39 -21.13 -6.68
#